data_AF-B4J7A9-F1
#
_entry.id   AF-B4J7A9-F1
#
_cell.length_a   1.000
_cell.length_b   1.000
_cell.length_c   1.000
_cell.angle_alpha   90.00
_cell.angle_beta   90.00
_cell.angle_gamma   90.00
#
_symmetry.space_group_name_H-M   'P 1'
#
loop_
_entity.id
_entity.type
_entity.pdbx_description
1 polymer ?
#
loop_
_entity_poly.entity_id
_entity_poly.type
_entity_poly.pdbx_seq_one_letter_code
_entity_poly.pdbx_strand_id
1 'polypeptide(L)'
;MENLATKKNWTEEERLELAAQLDAQLDEFIDGLEKKRYEEGWPEDRWQEEMDKHPFFMKKAPQPGDEVHPMFEGLQKLKYDPEENTLDELALNYKEDGNFYMKHKKFRMAVYSFTEGIKTKCENPDVLAVLYNNRSAAHFFIKNHRSALSDAQRALFYKPDYNKARWRAAQCAYELDKFDVCSQMCEELLEVDIDHKDAKALLHKNKMKKMDTERNQRKEAAESKRRLARFHKLRDALTQRAIKFDDQPINKRTNITDELLRPKFLPLEDYPVHLDEDESTLIWPTAFSYPEFLLTDFQQQLPETATMMDCLITLFEEPLPADKMSSYRPDKVNVYYENRKAGCAHKVNPKSTLREIINEKGFFVSGGALLFYVVPKGTRVEQEFINQQRRPQVYS
;
A
#
# COMPACT_ATOMS: atom_id res chain seq x y z
N MET A 1 -30.41 -32.88 -76.59
CA MET A 1 -30.92 -32.33 -77.87
C MET A 1 -32.32 -31.85 -77.58
N GLU A 2 -32.74 -30.61 -77.77
CA GLU A 2 -32.21 -29.44 -78.47
C GLU A 2 -33.05 -28.26 -77.96
N ASN A 3 -32.41 -27.12 -77.70
CA ASN A 3 -32.89 -25.79 -78.12
C ASN A 3 -31.88 -24.77 -77.60
N LEU A 4 -30.71 -24.77 -78.26
CA LEU A 4 -29.81 -23.62 -78.26
C LEU A 4 -30.57 -22.48 -78.92
N ALA A 5 -31.06 -21.55 -78.10
CA ALA A 5 -31.68 -20.31 -78.57
C ALA A 5 -30.72 -19.63 -79.54
N THR A 6 -31.14 -19.50 -80.79
CA THR A 6 -30.44 -18.75 -81.84
C THR A 6 -30.31 -17.30 -81.37
N LYS A 7 -29.11 -16.89 -80.98
CA LYS A 7 -28.79 -15.49 -80.68
C LYS A 7 -29.00 -14.68 -81.96
N LYS A 8 -30.10 -13.93 -82.02
CA LYS A 8 -30.35 -12.94 -83.07
C LYS A 8 -29.20 -11.93 -83.06
N ASN A 9 -28.46 -11.79 -84.16
CA ASN A 9 -27.42 -10.78 -84.31
C ASN A 9 -28.11 -9.43 -84.57
N TRP A 10 -28.42 -8.73 -83.48
CA TRP A 10 -29.00 -7.38 -83.54
C TRP A 10 -28.00 -6.39 -84.11
N THR A 11 -28.45 -5.58 -85.07
CA THR A 11 -27.71 -4.41 -85.56
C THR A 11 -27.69 -3.31 -84.50
N GLU A 12 -26.76 -2.36 -84.61
CA GLU A 12 -26.56 -1.32 -83.58
C GLU A 12 -27.76 -0.36 -83.47
N GLU A 13 -28.42 -0.07 -84.60
CA GLU A 13 -29.66 0.72 -84.64
C GLU A 13 -30.83 0.01 -83.93
N GLU A 14 -31.04 -1.29 -84.19
CA GLU A 14 -32.11 -2.06 -83.52
C GLU A 14 -31.88 -2.18 -82.01
N ARG A 15 -30.63 -2.20 -81.54
CA ARG A 15 -30.32 -2.17 -80.10
C ARG A 15 -30.66 -0.83 -79.47
N LEU A 16 -30.43 0.26 -80.20
CA LEU A 16 -30.66 1.61 -79.71
C LEU A 16 -32.15 1.92 -79.63
N GLU A 17 -32.93 1.45 -80.61
CA GLU A 17 -34.40 1.51 -80.59
C GLU A 17 -34.98 0.65 -79.45
N LEU A 18 -34.49 -0.58 -79.27
CA LEU A 18 -34.95 -1.45 -78.18
C LEU A 18 -34.61 -0.85 -76.82
N ALA A 19 -33.44 -0.24 -76.66
CA ALA A 19 -33.06 0.47 -75.45
C ALA A 19 -33.98 1.66 -75.18
N ALA A 20 -34.27 2.50 -76.18
CA ALA A 20 -35.18 3.62 -76.04
C ALA A 20 -36.62 3.18 -75.70
N GLN A 21 -37.07 2.05 -76.27
CA GLN A 21 -38.36 1.47 -75.96
C GLN A 21 -38.41 0.92 -74.53
N LEU A 22 -37.34 0.26 -74.08
CA LEU A 22 -37.21 -0.23 -72.71
C LEU A 22 -37.18 0.92 -71.71
N ASP A 23 -36.44 2.00 -71.99
CA ASP A 23 -36.38 3.19 -71.13
C ASP A 23 -37.77 3.86 -71.03
N ALA A 24 -38.47 4.03 -72.15
CA ALA A 24 -39.83 4.60 -72.14
C ALA A 24 -40.84 3.72 -71.37
N GLN A 25 -40.74 2.40 -71.51
CA GLN A 25 -41.56 1.47 -70.73
C GLN A 25 -41.20 1.48 -69.25
N LEU A 26 -39.92 1.68 -68.91
CA LEU A 26 -39.46 1.80 -67.54
C LEU A 26 -40.01 3.08 -66.91
N ASP A 27 -39.98 4.20 -67.62
CA ASP A 27 -40.50 5.48 -67.15
C ASP A 27 -42.03 5.43 -66.95
N GLU A 28 -42.78 4.85 -67.91
CA GLU A 28 -44.23 4.61 -67.73
C GLU A 28 -44.52 3.71 -66.52
N PHE A 29 -43.71 2.67 -66.31
CA PHE A 29 -43.84 1.79 -65.16
C PHE A 29 -43.56 2.53 -63.85
N ILE A 30 -42.50 3.34 -63.78
CA ILE A 30 -42.11 4.10 -62.59
C ILE A 30 -43.16 5.16 -62.24
N ASP A 31 -43.72 5.86 -63.22
CA ASP A 31 -44.77 6.85 -62.98
C ASP A 31 -46.13 6.23 -62.64
N GLY A 32 -46.37 4.98 -63.04
CA GLY A 32 -47.54 4.20 -62.65
C GLY A 32 -47.49 3.63 -61.22
N LEU A 33 -46.33 3.66 -60.55
CA LEU A 33 -46.22 3.20 -59.16
C LEU A 33 -46.91 4.19 -58.21
N GLU A 34 -47.70 3.66 -57.28
CA GLU A 34 -48.27 4.46 -56.18
C GLU A 34 -47.13 5.12 -55.38
N LYS A 35 -46.97 6.44 -55.53
CA LYS A 35 -46.04 7.25 -54.74
C LYS A 35 -46.59 7.40 -53.32
N LYS A 36 -46.53 6.33 -52.51
CA LYS A 36 -46.75 6.42 -51.07
C LYS A 36 -45.61 7.24 -50.49
N ARG A 37 -45.92 8.43 -49.97
CA ARG A 37 -44.95 9.18 -49.17
C ARG A 37 -44.63 8.32 -47.94
N TYR A 38 -43.34 8.15 -47.67
CA TYR A 38 -42.88 7.45 -46.48
C TYR A 38 -43.16 8.35 -45.26
N GLU A 39 -44.38 8.29 -44.74
CA GLU A 39 -44.86 9.16 -43.64
C GLU A 39 -44.27 8.74 -42.27
N GLU A 40 -43.79 7.51 -42.14
CA GLU A 40 -43.14 6.97 -40.94
C GLU A 40 -41.62 7.26 -40.87
N GLY A 41 -41.10 8.07 -41.81
CA GLY A 41 -39.71 8.48 -41.82
C GLY A 41 -39.37 9.52 -40.76
N TRP A 42 -38.09 9.56 -40.37
CA TRP A 42 -37.61 10.66 -39.56
C TRP A 42 -37.78 11.99 -40.31
N PRO A 43 -38.22 13.07 -39.65
CA PRO A 43 -38.33 14.38 -40.27
C PRO A 43 -36.99 14.81 -40.90
N GLU A 44 -36.99 15.27 -42.14
CA GLU A 44 -35.76 15.68 -42.86
C GLU A 44 -34.97 16.79 -42.13
N ASP A 45 -35.62 17.56 -41.26
CA ASP A 45 -34.98 18.60 -40.46
C ASP A 45 -34.41 18.09 -39.13
N ARG A 46 -34.86 16.94 -38.62
CA ARG A 46 -34.51 16.41 -37.27
C ARG A 46 -34.00 14.97 -37.27
N TRP A 47 -33.81 14.36 -38.43
CA TRP A 47 -33.38 12.97 -38.53
C TRP A 47 -32.06 12.68 -37.84
N GLN A 48 -31.12 13.65 -37.80
CA GLN A 48 -29.85 13.46 -37.10
C GLN A 48 -30.05 13.29 -35.59
N GLU A 49 -30.98 14.04 -35.00
CA GLU A 49 -31.29 13.95 -33.58
C GLU A 49 -32.04 12.66 -33.24
N GLU A 50 -33.01 12.26 -34.07
CA GLU A 50 -33.73 10.99 -33.92
C GLU A 50 -32.82 9.78 -34.16
N MET A 51 -31.89 9.88 -35.12
CA MET A 51 -30.87 8.86 -35.38
C MET A 51 -29.90 8.72 -34.21
N ASP A 52 -29.40 9.83 -33.67
CA ASP A 52 -28.52 9.81 -32.50
C ASP A 52 -29.25 9.29 -31.25
N LYS A 53 -30.58 9.40 -31.17
CA LYS A 53 -31.45 8.80 -30.14
C LYS A 53 -31.85 7.35 -30.43
N HIS A 54 -31.54 6.80 -31.60
CA HIS A 54 -31.98 5.46 -31.97
C HIS A 54 -31.00 4.39 -31.45
N PRO A 55 -31.46 3.32 -30.78
CA PRO A 55 -30.60 2.32 -30.12
C PRO A 55 -29.48 1.73 -31.00
N PHE A 56 -29.74 1.59 -32.30
CA PHE A 56 -28.79 1.02 -33.26
C PHE A 56 -27.75 2.02 -33.79
N PHE A 57 -28.00 3.32 -33.69
CA PHE A 57 -27.18 4.37 -34.29
C PHE A 57 -26.60 5.36 -33.26
N MET A 58 -27.01 5.25 -32.00
CA MET A 58 -26.45 5.99 -30.86
C MET A 58 -24.92 5.91 -30.83
N LYS A 59 -24.24 7.05 -30.95
CA LYS A 59 -22.78 7.16 -30.82
C LYS A 59 -22.31 7.17 -29.36
N LYS A 60 -23.21 7.49 -28.42
CA LYS A 60 -22.95 7.55 -26.99
C LYS A 60 -24.01 6.75 -26.25
N ALA A 61 -23.60 6.03 -25.22
CA ALA A 61 -24.55 5.35 -24.33
C ALA A 61 -25.36 6.40 -23.53
N PRO A 62 -26.68 6.20 -23.36
CA PRO A 62 -27.50 7.09 -22.54
C PRO A 62 -27.00 7.10 -21.09
N GLN A 63 -27.01 8.28 -20.46
CA GLN A 63 -26.64 8.45 -19.06
C GLN A 63 -27.87 8.32 -18.15
N PRO A 64 -27.70 7.95 -16.87
CA PRO A 64 -28.79 7.91 -15.90
C PRO A 64 -29.49 9.29 -15.80
N GLY A 65 -30.74 9.36 -16.27
CA GLY A 65 -31.55 10.58 -16.30
C GLY A 65 -31.87 11.12 -17.70
N ASP A 66 -31.24 10.58 -18.75
CA ASP A 66 -31.57 10.93 -20.14
C ASP A 66 -32.89 10.27 -20.57
N GLU A 67 -33.70 10.98 -21.37
CA GLU A 67 -34.88 10.39 -22.02
C GLU A 67 -34.43 9.35 -23.06
N VAL A 68 -34.69 8.08 -22.74
CA VAL A 68 -34.37 6.96 -23.64
C VAL A 68 -35.49 6.75 -24.65
N HIS A 69 -35.12 6.45 -25.90
CA HIS A 69 -36.08 6.13 -26.95
C HIS A 69 -36.91 4.89 -26.55
N PRO A 70 -38.24 4.83 -26.82
CA PRO A 70 -39.09 3.70 -26.42
C PRO A 70 -38.58 2.33 -26.88
N MET A 71 -37.93 2.27 -28.04
CA MET A 71 -37.31 1.03 -28.54
C MET A 71 -36.10 0.59 -27.70
N PHE A 72 -35.34 1.52 -27.11
CA PHE A 72 -34.28 1.18 -26.14
C PHE A 72 -34.89 0.53 -24.90
N GLU A 73 -35.95 1.13 -24.37
CA GLU A 73 -36.67 0.61 -23.20
C GLU A 73 -37.27 -0.77 -23.48
N GLY A 74 -37.87 -0.96 -24.66
CA GLY A 74 -38.40 -2.26 -25.09
C GLY A 74 -37.33 -3.34 -25.16
N LEU A 75 -36.15 -3.04 -25.74
CA LEU A 75 -35.01 -3.96 -25.76
C LEU A 75 -34.47 -4.25 -24.35
N GLN A 76 -34.46 -3.24 -23.46
CA GLN A 76 -34.03 -3.40 -22.09
C GLN A 76 -34.97 -4.31 -21.30
N LYS A 77 -36.29 -4.14 -21.46
CA LYS A 77 -37.29 -5.03 -20.86
C LYS A 77 -37.15 -6.46 -21.37
N LEU A 78 -37.10 -6.64 -22.69
CA LEU A 78 -36.94 -7.98 -23.27
C LEU A 78 -35.72 -8.73 -22.69
N LYS A 79 -34.64 -8.03 -22.36
CA LYS A 79 -33.41 -8.63 -21.86
C LYS A 79 -33.34 -8.80 -20.34
N TYR A 80 -33.90 -7.87 -19.56
CA TYR A 80 -33.69 -7.82 -18.11
C TYR A 80 -34.97 -7.94 -17.29
N ASP A 81 -36.14 -7.90 -17.91
CA ASP A 81 -37.41 -8.00 -17.20
C ASP A 81 -37.62 -9.41 -16.64
N PRO A 82 -37.79 -9.56 -15.31
CA PRO A 82 -38.08 -10.85 -14.68
C PRO A 82 -39.44 -11.43 -15.07
N GLU A 83 -40.37 -10.64 -15.61
CA GLU A 83 -41.68 -11.14 -16.05
C GLU A 83 -41.59 -11.85 -17.41
N GLU A 84 -40.68 -11.40 -18.27
CA GLU A 84 -40.49 -11.92 -19.63
C GLU A 84 -39.42 -13.04 -19.71
N ASN A 85 -38.48 -13.08 -18.76
CA ASN A 85 -37.38 -14.03 -18.75
C ASN A 85 -37.44 -14.97 -17.55
N THR A 86 -37.12 -16.24 -17.75
CA THR A 86 -36.87 -17.15 -16.63
C THR A 86 -35.62 -16.73 -15.85
N LEU A 87 -35.50 -17.17 -14.59
CA LEU A 87 -34.33 -16.85 -13.75
C LEU A 87 -33.01 -17.33 -14.39
N ASP A 88 -33.06 -18.48 -15.07
CA ASP A 88 -31.92 -19.06 -15.80
C ASP A 88 -31.55 -18.22 -17.02
N GLU A 89 -32.52 -17.78 -17.83
CA GLU A 89 -32.29 -16.89 -18.97
C GLU A 89 -31.75 -15.53 -18.53
N LEU A 90 -32.30 -14.97 -17.45
CA LEU A 90 -31.81 -13.71 -16.90
C LEU A 90 -30.34 -13.83 -16.44
N ALA A 91 -30.01 -14.94 -15.77
CA ALA A 91 -28.63 -15.24 -15.38
C ALA A 91 -27.69 -15.39 -16.60
N LEU A 92 -28.18 -16.00 -17.69
CA LEU A 92 -27.45 -16.14 -18.95
C LEU A 92 -27.24 -14.80 -19.65
N ASN A 93 -28.24 -13.92 -19.67
CA ASN A 93 -28.14 -12.56 -20.23
C ASN A 93 -27.05 -11.76 -19.50
N TYR A 94 -27.04 -11.79 -18.16
CA TYR A 94 -26.00 -11.15 -17.36
C TYR A 94 -24.61 -11.79 -17.53
N LYS A 95 -24.54 -13.12 -17.76
CA LYS A 95 -23.29 -13.82 -18.10
C LYS A 95 -22.73 -13.31 -19.43
N GLU A 96 -23.57 -13.10 -20.43
CA GLU A 96 -23.16 -12.58 -21.73
C GLU A 96 -22.65 -11.14 -21.64
N ASP A 97 -23.32 -10.29 -20.86
CA ASP A 97 -22.86 -8.93 -20.57
C ASP A 97 -21.51 -8.92 -19.86
N GLY A 98 -21.35 -9.76 -18.84
CA GLY A 98 -20.08 -9.92 -18.16
C GLY A 98 -18.96 -10.37 -19.11
N ASN A 99 -19.24 -11.33 -20.00
CA ASN A 99 -18.29 -11.79 -21.01
C ASN A 99 -17.93 -10.67 -22.01
N PHE A 100 -18.91 -9.87 -22.43
CA PHE A 100 -18.67 -8.70 -23.27
C PHE A 100 -17.72 -7.71 -22.59
N TYR A 101 -17.96 -7.39 -21.31
CA TYR A 101 -17.08 -6.49 -20.56
C TYR A 101 -15.68 -7.09 -20.32
N MET A 102 -15.58 -8.40 -20.10
CA MET A 102 -14.29 -9.10 -20.00
C MET A 102 -13.48 -8.98 -21.28
N LYS A 103 -14.11 -9.18 -22.44
CA LYS A 103 -13.47 -9.03 -23.77
C LYS A 103 -12.94 -7.61 -23.98
N HIS A 104 -13.67 -6.60 -23.51
CA HIS A 104 -13.28 -5.19 -23.59
C HIS A 104 -12.41 -4.72 -22.42
N LYS A 105 -11.89 -5.63 -21.58
CA LYS A 105 -11.05 -5.35 -20.40
C LYS A 105 -11.69 -4.39 -19.38
N LYS A 106 -13.03 -4.25 -19.40
CA LYS A 106 -13.81 -3.47 -18.44
C LYS A 106 -14.15 -4.33 -17.22
N PHE A 107 -13.12 -4.77 -16.48
CA PHE A 107 -13.26 -5.79 -15.43
C PHE A 107 -14.20 -5.40 -14.28
N ARG A 108 -14.28 -4.11 -13.90
CA ARG A 108 -15.20 -3.65 -12.86
C ARG A 108 -16.68 -3.81 -13.28
N MET A 109 -16.99 -3.52 -14.55
CA MET A 109 -18.33 -3.71 -15.11
C MET A 109 -18.66 -5.20 -15.26
N ALA A 110 -17.66 -6.02 -15.61
CA ALA A 110 -17.82 -7.47 -15.63
C ALA A 110 -18.17 -8.03 -14.25
N VAL A 111 -17.48 -7.59 -13.19
CA VAL A 111 -17.80 -7.98 -11.80
C VAL A 111 -19.24 -7.62 -11.46
N TYR A 112 -19.69 -6.40 -11.83
CA TYR A 112 -21.06 -5.97 -11.59
C TYR A 112 -22.07 -6.88 -12.31
N SER A 113 -21.87 -7.11 -13.61
CA SER A 113 -22.77 -7.93 -14.43
C SER A 113 -22.88 -9.37 -13.92
N PHE A 114 -21.75 -10.01 -13.60
CA PHE A 114 -21.78 -11.36 -13.01
C PHE A 114 -22.41 -11.38 -11.61
N THR A 115 -22.31 -10.29 -10.86
CA THR A 115 -22.96 -10.17 -9.55
C THR A 115 -24.47 -10.06 -9.68
N GLU A 116 -24.97 -9.28 -10.63
CA GLU A 116 -26.40 -9.24 -10.94
C GLU A 116 -26.89 -10.60 -11.44
N GLY A 117 -26.12 -11.28 -12.30
CA GLY A 117 -26.40 -12.65 -12.73
C GLY A 117 -26.52 -13.63 -11.55
N ILE A 118 -25.66 -13.53 -10.54
CA ILE A 118 -25.75 -14.37 -9.32
C ILE A 118 -26.95 -13.99 -8.44
N LYS A 119 -27.34 -12.70 -8.41
CA LYS A 119 -28.49 -12.22 -7.63
C LYS A 119 -29.85 -12.68 -8.16
N THR A 120 -29.93 -13.09 -9.43
CA THR A 120 -31.14 -13.69 -10.02
C THR A 120 -31.60 -14.95 -9.28
N LYS A 121 -30.71 -15.59 -8.50
CA LYS A 121 -30.98 -16.84 -7.77
C LYS A 121 -31.40 -18.01 -8.68
N CYS A 122 -30.87 -18.05 -9.91
CA CYS A 122 -30.88 -19.25 -10.76
C CYS A 122 -30.45 -20.49 -9.95
N GLU A 123 -31.22 -21.58 -10.07
CA GLU A 123 -30.97 -22.83 -9.31
C GLU A 123 -29.99 -23.76 -10.02
N ASN A 124 -29.66 -23.48 -11.29
CA ASN A 124 -28.79 -24.31 -12.10
C ASN A 124 -27.32 -24.26 -11.63
N PRO A 125 -26.76 -25.36 -11.10
CA PRO A 125 -25.40 -25.37 -10.56
C PRO A 125 -24.32 -25.08 -11.62
N ASP A 126 -24.52 -25.50 -12.87
CA ASP A 126 -23.55 -25.25 -13.94
C ASP A 126 -23.48 -23.76 -14.31
N VAL A 127 -24.63 -23.07 -14.35
CA VAL A 127 -24.69 -21.63 -14.61
C VAL A 127 -24.05 -20.86 -13.47
N LEU A 128 -24.38 -21.21 -12.22
CA LEU A 128 -23.75 -20.62 -11.03
C LEU A 128 -22.23 -20.84 -11.02
N ALA A 129 -21.76 -22.05 -11.29
CA ALA A 129 -20.34 -22.35 -11.34
C ALA A 129 -19.59 -21.47 -12.36
N VAL A 130 -20.17 -21.29 -13.55
CA VAL A 130 -19.61 -20.43 -14.60
C VAL A 130 -19.61 -18.95 -14.18
N LEU A 131 -20.71 -18.45 -13.62
CA LEU A 131 -20.81 -17.07 -13.14
C LEU A 131 -19.78 -16.76 -12.05
N TYR A 132 -19.66 -17.63 -11.04
CA TYR A 132 -18.65 -17.49 -9.99
C TYR A 132 -17.22 -17.56 -10.54
N ASN A 133 -16.94 -18.50 -11.46
CA ASN A 133 -15.61 -18.60 -12.07
C ASN A 133 -15.25 -17.37 -12.92
N ASN A 134 -16.21 -16.82 -13.67
CA ASN A 134 -15.98 -15.65 -14.50
C ASN A 134 -15.87 -14.37 -13.66
N ARG A 135 -16.65 -14.25 -12.58
CA ARG A 135 -16.49 -13.16 -11.60
C ARG A 135 -15.16 -13.25 -10.87
N SER A 136 -14.72 -14.46 -10.52
CA SER A 136 -13.38 -14.71 -10.00
C SER A 136 -12.28 -14.23 -10.96
N ALA A 137 -12.43 -14.50 -12.26
CA ALA A 137 -11.49 -14.02 -13.28
C ALA A 137 -11.45 -12.49 -13.34
N ALA A 138 -12.62 -11.84 -13.33
CA ALA A 138 -12.71 -10.39 -13.31
C ALA A 138 -12.06 -9.81 -12.04
N HIS A 139 -12.30 -10.40 -10.86
CA HIS A 139 -11.66 -10.03 -9.60
C HIS A 139 -10.13 -10.21 -9.62
N PHE A 140 -9.64 -11.27 -10.26
CA PHE A 140 -8.22 -11.53 -10.41
C PHE A 140 -7.54 -10.43 -11.24
N PHE A 141 -8.13 -10.02 -12.36
CA PHE A 141 -7.58 -8.94 -13.20
C PHE A 141 -7.55 -7.57 -12.52
N ILE A 142 -8.46 -7.29 -11.58
CA ILE A 142 -8.43 -6.07 -10.75
C ILE A 142 -7.58 -6.22 -9.48
N LYS A 143 -6.81 -7.31 -9.34
CA LYS A 143 -5.96 -7.64 -8.19
C LYS A 143 -6.72 -7.79 -6.86
N ASN A 144 -8.01 -8.09 -6.91
CA ASN A 144 -8.81 -8.44 -5.72
C ASN A 144 -8.72 -9.96 -5.46
N HIS A 145 -7.53 -10.43 -5.11
CA HIS A 145 -7.23 -11.86 -5.00
C HIS A 145 -8.06 -12.58 -3.92
N ARG A 146 -8.45 -11.89 -2.84
CA ARG A 146 -9.30 -12.46 -1.78
C ARG A 146 -10.70 -12.81 -2.28
N SER A 147 -11.33 -11.88 -2.99
CA SER A 147 -12.68 -12.10 -3.56
C SER A 147 -12.60 -13.11 -4.70
N ALA A 148 -11.56 -13.02 -5.53
CA ALA A 148 -11.32 -13.99 -6.60
C ALA A 148 -11.17 -15.42 -6.09
N LEU A 149 -10.41 -15.63 -5.00
CA LEU A 149 -10.26 -16.95 -4.38
C LEU A 149 -11.59 -17.48 -3.84
N SER A 150 -12.36 -16.64 -3.13
CA SER A 150 -13.66 -17.05 -2.59
C SER A 150 -14.63 -17.45 -3.70
N ASP A 151 -14.68 -16.69 -4.79
CA ASP A 151 -15.51 -17.01 -5.95
C ASP A 151 -15.05 -18.26 -6.68
N ALA A 152 -13.74 -18.48 -6.83
CA ALA A 152 -13.21 -19.71 -7.42
C ALA A 152 -13.58 -20.94 -6.59
N GLN A 153 -13.49 -20.84 -5.26
CA GLN A 153 -13.89 -21.91 -4.34
C GLN A 153 -15.41 -22.18 -4.40
N ARG A 154 -16.24 -21.12 -4.51
CA ARG A 154 -17.69 -21.29 -4.73
C ARG A 154 -17.98 -21.97 -6.07
N ALA A 155 -17.26 -21.61 -7.13
CA ALA A 155 -17.42 -22.29 -8.42
C ALA A 155 -17.09 -23.79 -8.32
N LEU A 156 -16.05 -24.15 -7.55
CA LEU A 156 -15.71 -25.55 -7.27
C LEU A 156 -16.73 -26.26 -6.38
N PHE A 157 -17.39 -25.54 -5.48
CA PHE A 157 -18.48 -26.10 -4.68
C PHE A 157 -19.66 -26.55 -5.56
N TYR A 158 -20.07 -25.74 -6.53
CA TYR A 158 -21.13 -26.12 -7.48
C TYR A 158 -20.67 -27.14 -8.52
N LYS A 159 -19.41 -27.05 -8.94
CA LYS A 159 -18.81 -27.95 -9.94
C LYS A 159 -17.40 -28.36 -9.54
N PRO A 160 -17.24 -29.49 -8.81
CA PRO A 160 -15.94 -29.97 -8.33
C PRO A 160 -14.93 -30.26 -9.46
N ASP A 161 -15.42 -30.71 -10.62
CA ASP A 161 -14.57 -31.04 -11.78
C ASP A 161 -14.18 -29.81 -12.63
N TYR A 162 -14.32 -28.59 -12.08
CA TYR A 162 -14.07 -27.37 -12.83
C TYR A 162 -12.60 -26.93 -12.81
N ASN A 163 -11.78 -27.55 -13.66
CA ASN A 163 -10.33 -27.29 -13.74
C ASN A 163 -9.96 -25.82 -13.92
N LYS A 164 -10.74 -25.03 -14.69
CA LYS A 164 -10.49 -23.58 -14.88
C LYS A 164 -10.67 -22.79 -13.57
N ALA A 165 -11.61 -23.20 -12.72
CA ALA A 165 -11.83 -22.58 -11.41
C ALA A 165 -10.73 -23.01 -10.43
N ARG A 166 -10.34 -24.29 -10.45
CA ARG A 166 -9.22 -24.83 -9.65
C ARG A 166 -7.90 -24.12 -9.95
N TRP A 167 -7.57 -23.97 -11.22
CA TRP A 167 -6.39 -23.21 -11.65
C TRP A 167 -6.43 -21.76 -11.14
N ARG A 168 -7.59 -21.09 -11.25
CA ARG A 168 -7.74 -19.73 -10.76
C ARG A 168 -7.62 -19.63 -9.24
N ALA A 169 -8.17 -20.59 -8.50
CA ALA A 169 -8.01 -20.68 -7.06
C ALA A 169 -6.53 -20.82 -6.67
N ALA A 170 -5.77 -21.67 -7.36
CA ALA A 170 -4.33 -21.82 -7.15
C ALA A 170 -3.58 -20.49 -7.39
N GLN A 171 -3.85 -19.81 -8.51
CA GLN A 171 -3.26 -18.51 -8.81
C GLN A 171 -3.58 -17.47 -7.72
N CYS A 172 -4.84 -17.38 -7.28
CA CYS A 172 -5.23 -16.44 -6.24
C CYS A 172 -4.61 -16.78 -4.88
N ALA A 173 -4.51 -18.08 -4.54
CA ALA A 173 -3.89 -18.52 -3.30
C ALA A 173 -2.40 -18.19 -3.26
N TYR A 174 -1.70 -18.33 -4.39
CA TYR A 174 -0.29 -17.93 -4.54
C TYR A 174 -0.07 -16.42 -4.31
N GLU A 175 -0.95 -15.58 -4.86
CA GLU A 175 -0.89 -14.12 -4.68
C GLU A 175 -1.25 -13.67 -3.25
N LEU A 176 -1.97 -14.50 -2.50
CA LEU A 176 -2.35 -14.24 -1.10
C LEU A 176 -1.40 -14.89 -0.07
N ASP A 177 -0.30 -15.49 -0.52
CA ASP A 177 0.63 -16.24 0.34
C ASP A 177 -0.05 -17.38 1.12
N LYS A 178 -1.18 -17.90 0.59
CA LYS A 178 -1.87 -19.07 1.13
C LYS A 178 -1.24 -20.34 0.54
N PHE A 179 0.00 -20.60 0.93
CA PHE A 179 0.84 -21.63 0.32
C PHE A 179 0.22 -23.02 0.33
N ASP A 180 -0.43 -23.42 1.42
CA ASP A 180 -1.02 -24.76 1.55
C ASP A 180 -2.22 -24.95 0.61
N VAL A 181 -3.09 -23.95 0.52
CA VAL A 181 -4.23 -23.95 -0.41
C VAL A 181 -3.75 -23.94 -1.87
N CYS A 182 -2.71 -23.17 -2.18
CA CYS A 182 -2.12 -23.17 -3.52
C CYS A 182 -1.56 -24.55 -3.91
N SER A 183 -0.84 -25.21 -3.00
CA SER A 183 -0.29 -26.55 -3.24
C SER A 183 -1.40 -27.57 -3.47
N GLN A 184 -2.40 -27.59 -2.60
CA GLN A 184 -3.55 -28.50 -2.71
C GLN A 184 -4.24 -28.35 -4.08
N MET A 185 -4.59 -27.12 -4.47
CA MET A 185 -5.28 -26.87 -5.74
C MET A 185 -4.42 -27.23 -6.97
N CYS A 186 -3.09 -27.07 -6.89
CA CYS A 186 -2.19 -27.49 -7.97
C CYS A 186 -2.05 -29.01 -8.03
N GLU A 187 -1.97 -29.68 -6.89
CA GLU A 187 -1.85 -31.15 -6.80
C GLU A 187 -3.12 -31.82 -7.33
N GLU A 188 -4.30 -31.39 -6.89
CA GLU A 188 -5.58 -31.85 -7.44
C GLU A 188 -5.71 -31.59 -8.96
N LEU A 189 -5.14 -30.50 -9.48
CA LEU A 189 -5.16 -30.21 -10.91
C LEU A 189 -4.24 -31.17 -11.68
N LEU A 190 -3.10 -31.53 -11.10
CA LEU A 190 -2.12 -32.46 -11.68
C LEU A 190 -2.58 -33.92 -11.62
N GLU A 191 -3.49 -34.27 -10.72
CA GLU A 191 -4.16 -35.57 -10.71
C GLU A 191 -5.05 -35.76 -11.95
N VAL A 192 -5.70 -34.69 -12.42
CA VAL A 192 -6.56 -34.72 -13.61
C VAL A 192 -5.76 -34.51 -14.90
N ASP A 193 -4.82 -33.57 -14.90
CA ASP A 193 -3.95 -33.26 -16.03
C ASP A 193 -2.46 -33.28 -15.61
N ILE A 194 -1.86 -34.46 -15.76
CA ILE A 194 -0.48 -34.74 -15.35
C ILE A 194 0.54 -33.86 -16.10
N ASP A 195 0.24 -33.35 -17.30
CA ASP A 195 1.18 -32.54 -18.09
C ASP A 195 0.89 -31.02 -18.05
N HIS A 196 0.08 -30.55 -17.10
CA HIS A 196 -0.18 -29.12 -16.95
C HIS A 196 1.08 -28.35 -16.48
N LYS A 197 1.88 -27.87 -17.43
CA LYS A 197 3.19 -27.20 -17.21
C LYS A 197 3.10 -26.02 -16.24
N ASP A 198 2.08 -25.17 -16.39
CA ASP A 198 1.93 -23.99 -15.53
C ASP A 198 1.63 -24.37 -14.07
N ALA A 199 0.99 -25.52 -13.84
CA ALA A 199 0.65 -25.97 -12.49
C ALA A 199 1.89 -26.52 -11.77
N LYS A 200 2.73 -27.29 -12.48
CA LYS A 200 4.05 -27.71 -11.97
C LYS A 200 4.94 -26.50 -11.66
N ALA A 201 4.98 -25.52 -12.56
CA ALA A 201 5.76 -24.31 -12.36
C ALA A 201 5.27 -23.49 -11.17
N LEU A 202 3.95 -23.31 -11.03
CA LEU A 202 3.35 -22.61 -9.89
C LEU A 202 3.62 -23.34 -8.58
N LEU A 203 3.48 -24.67 -8.55
CA LEU A 203 3.76 -25.49 -7.36
C LEU A 203 5.22 -25.35 -6.90
N HIS A 204 6.18 -25.40 -7.84
CA HIS A 204 7.59 -25.18 -7.52
C HIS A 204 7.83 -23.76 -6.98
N LYS A 205 7.27 -22.74 -7.65
CA LYS A 205 7.36 -21.34 -7.22
C LYS A 205 6.75 -21.12 -5.83
N ASN A 206 5.63 -21.78 -5.55
CA ASN A 206 4.93 -21.75 -4.26
C ASN A 206 5.77 -22.37 -3.14
N LYS A 207 6.39 -23.53 -3.38
CA LYS A 207 7.29 -24.19 -2.42
C LYS A 207 8.52 -23.34 -2.09
N MET A 208 9.17 -22.76 -3.10
CA MET A 208 10.32 -21.85 -2.87
C MET A 208 9.90 -20.61 -2.07
N LYS A 209 8.80 -19.96 -2.46
CA LYS A 209 8.28 -18.77 -1.75
C LYS A 209 7.89 -19.10 -0.30
N LYS A 210 7.27 -20.25 -0.03
CA LYS A 210 6.98 -20.72 1.33
C LYS A 210 8.26 -20.85 2.16
N MET A 211 9.28 -21.52 1.63
CA MET A 211 10.56 -21.68 2.33
C MET A 211 11.24 -20.34 2.64
N ASP A 212 11.24 -19.40 1.69
CA ASP A 212 11.84 -18.08 1.88
C ASP A 212 11.07 -17.25 2.92
N THR A 213 9.73 -17.27 2.86
CA THR A 213 8.90 -16.56 3.86
C THR A 213 9.09 -17.12 5.26
N GLU A 214 9.11 -18.45 5.43
CA GLU A 214 9.39 -19.07 6.73
C GLU A 214 10.80 -18.74 7.24
N ARG A 215 11.80 -18.75 6.36
CA ARG A 215 13.18 -18.37 6.71
C ARG A 215 13.26 -16.93 7.19
N ASN A 216 12.62 -16.01 6.49
CA ASN A 216 12.60 -14.58 6.84
C ASN A 216 11.87 -14.35 8.17
N GLN A 217 10.71 -15.00 8.36
CA GLN A 217 9.96 -14.95 9.63
C GLN A 217 10.80 -15.48 10.80
N ARG A 218 11.52 -16.60 10.62
CA ARG A 218 12.42 -17.12 11.67
C ARG A 218 13.55 -16.16 12.00
N LYS A 219 14.13 -15.49 10.99
CA LYS A 219 15.19 -14.49 11.18
C LYS A 219 14.66 -13.28 11.96
N GLU A 220 13.51 -12.74 11.56
CA GLU A 220 12.88 -11.58 12.21
C GLU A 220 12.42 -11.92 13.64
N ALA A 221 11.87 -13.12 13.87
CA ALA A 221 11.52 -13.59 15.21
C ALA A 221 12.76 -13.76 16.11
N ALA A 222 13.87 -14.27 15.58
CA ALA A 222 15.12 -14.38 16.32
C ALA A 222 15.72 -13.00 16.65
N GLU A 223 15.68 -12.05 15.71
CA GLU A 223 16.16 -10.69 15.89
C GLU A 223 15.31 -9.90 16.89
N SER A 224 13.99 -9.95 16.78
CA SER A 224 13.06 -9.33 17.74
C SER A 224 13.24 -9.90 19.15
N LYS A 225 13.40 -11.22 19.29
CA LYS A 225 13.70 -11.86 20.59
C LYS A 225 15.04 -11.39 21.17
N ARG A 226 16.09 -11.28 20.33
CA ARG A 226 17.40 -10.74 20.74
C ARG A 226 17.29 -9.28 21.17
N ARG A 227 16.56 -8.44 20.42
CA ARG A 227 16.33 -7.02 20.74
C ARG A 227 15.59 -6.87 22.06
N LEU A 228 14.54 -7.65 22.29
CA LEU A 228 13.79 -7.63 23.54
C LEU A 228 14.65 -8.08 24.73
N ALA A 229 15.47 -9.12 24.56
CA ALA A 229 16.40 -9.56 25.60
C ALA A 229 17.45 -8.49 25.94
N ARG A 230 18.03 -7.83 24.92
CA ARG A 230 18.95 -6.70 25.10
C ARG A 230 18.27 -5.54 25.84
N PHE A 231 17.04 -5.20 25.47
CA PHE A 231 16.27 -4.15 26.13
C PHE A 231 15.98 -4.49 27.61
N HIS A 232 15.60 -5.73 27.92
CA HIS A 232 15.40 -6.15 29.31
C HIS A 232 16.69 -6.06 30.12
N LYS A 233 17.81 -6.54 29.59
CA LYS A 233 19.12 -6.41 30.25
C LYS A 233 19.50 -4.95 30.48
N LEU A 234 19.33 -4.10 29.47
CA LEU A 234 19.57 -2.65 29.58
C LEU A 234 18.70 -2.04 30.68
N ARG A 235 17.41 -2.34 30.69
CA ARG A 235 16.48 -1.85 31.72
C ARG A 235 16.88 -2.30 33.12
N ASP A 236 17.27 -3.57 33.28
CA ASP A 236 17.69 -4.11 34.57
C ASP A 236 19.01 -3.45 35.03
N ALA A 237 19.95 -3.24 34.10
CA ALA A 237 21.21 -2.52 34.32
C ALA A 237 21.00 -1.04 34.70
N LEU A 238 20.01 -0.38 34.11
CA LEU A 238 19.61 0.99 34.46
C LEU A 238 18.94 1.06 35.84
N THR A 239 18.12 0.06 36.16
CA THR A 239 17.41 -0.06 37.45
C THR A 239 18.37 -0.35 38.60
N GLN A 240 19.34 -1.25 38.40
CA GLN A 240 20.39 -1.56 39.40
C GLN A 240 21.24 -0.33 39.74
N ARG A 241 21.52 0.53 38.76
CA ARG A 241 22.28 1.76 38.94
C ARG A 241 21.43 2.94 39.47
N ALA A 242 20.14 2.73 39.73
CA ALA A 242 19.21 3.72 40.25
C ALA A 242 19.23 5.06 39.46
N ILE A 243 19.33 4.98 38.13
CA ILE A 243 19.44 6.16 37.27
C ILE A 243 18.14 6.94 37.25
N LYS A 244 18.26 8.26 37.34
CA LYS A 244 17.13 9.18 37.42
C LYS A 244 17.00 9.93 36.10
N PHE A 245 15.79 9.95 35.55
CA PHE A 245 15.45 10.71 34.35
C PHE A 245 14.63 11.95 34.73
N ASP A 246 14.87 13.06 34.02
CA ASP A 246 14.18 14.34 34.27
C ASP A 246 12.79 14.40 33.61
N ASP A 247 12.60 13.66 32.51
CA ASP A 247 11.37 13.65 31.69
C ASP A 247 10.18 12.86 32.29
N GLN A 248 10.20 12.56 33.60
CA GLN A 248 9.13 11.77 34.25
C GLN A 248 8.36 12.59 35.30
N PRO A 249 7.01 12.53 35.30
CA PRO A 249 6.19 13.12 36.34
C PRO A 249 6.39 12.37 37.67
N ILE A 250 6.47 13.15 38.76
CA ILE A 250 6.87 12.76 40.13
C ILE A 250 6.06 11.58 40.72
N ASN A 251 4.90 11.23 40.15
CA ASN A 251 3.91 10.32 40.75
C ASN A 251 3.71 8.96 40.04
N LYS A 252 4.48 8.59 39.00
CA LYS A 252 4.38 7.26 38.38
C LYS A 252 5.68 6.48 38.57
N ARG A 253 5.55 5.19 38.94
CA ARG A 253 6.65 4.22 38.99
C ARG A 253 7.52 4.38 37.74
N THR A 254 8.84 4.30 37.94
CA THR A 254 9.89 4.40 36.91
C THR A 254 9.74 3.31 35.86
N ASN A 255 8.79 3.48 34.94
CA ASN A 255 8.69 2.65 33.75
C ASN A 255 9.66 3.24 32.74
N ILE A 256 10.86 2.66 32.66
CA ILE A 256 11.84 2.97 31.61
C ILE A 256 11.26 2.46 30.29
N THR A 257 10.79 3.37 29.45
CA THR A 257 10.28 3.09 28.10
C THR A 257 11.38 3.33 27.06
N ASP A 258 11.28 2.70 25.89
CA ASP A 258 12.21 2.92 24.76
C ASP A 258 12.27 4.41 24.37
N GLU A 259 11.15 5.12 24.46
CA GLU A 259 11.06 6.56 24.19
C GLU A 259 11.85 7.43 25.15
N LEU A 260 11.97 7.03 26.43
CA LEU A 260 12.74 7.77 27.43
C LEU A 260 14.26 7.68 27.17
N LEU A 261 14.68 6.59 26.53
CA LEU A 261 16.08 6.31 26.22
C LEU A 261 16.52 6.90 24.88
N ARG A 262 15.59 7.37 24.05
CA ARG A 262 15.90 8.04 22.79
C ARG A 262 16.39 9.46 23.02
N PRO A 263 17.59 9.81 22.55
CA PRO A 263 18.11 11.16 22.69
C PRO A 263 17.23 12.16 21.92
N LYS A 264 16.82 13.23 22.59
CA LYS A 264 16.05 14.31 21.96
C LYS A 264 16.94 15.28 21.16
N PHE A 265 18.25 15.13 21.27
CA PHE A 265 19.21 15.91 20.51
C PHE A 265 19.40 15.27 19.14
N LEU A 266 19.10 16.01 18.07
CA LEU A 266 19.19 15.52 16.68
C LEU A 266 20.52 14.80 16.36
N PRO A 267 21.71 15.30 16.76
CA PRO A 267 22.98 14.60 16.48
C PRO A 267 23.19 13.30 17.24
N LEU A 268 22.34 12.99 18.23
CA LEU A 268 22.41 11.83 19.10
C LEU A 268 21.22 10.87 18.91
N GLU A 269 20.23 11.21 18.08
CA GLU A 269 18.95 10.48 17.96
C GLU A 269 19.16 8.98 17.63
N ASP A 270 20.13 8.68 16.78
CA ASP A 270 20.49 7.32 16.35
C ASP A 270 21.36 6.56 17.36
N TYR A 271 21.81 7.21 18.44
CA TYR A 271 22.75 6.66 19.42
C TYR A 271 22.16 6.67 20.85
N PRO A 272 21.10 5.88 21.11
CA PRO A 272 20.56 5.76 22.45
C PRO A 272 21.55 5.06 23.39
N VAL A 273 21.31 5.22 24.70
CA VAL A 273 22.06 4.50 25.72
C VAL A 273 21.96 2.99 25.49
N HIS A 274 23.09 2.31 25.49
CA HIS A 274 23.18 0.87 25.29
C HIS A 274 24.26 0.27 26.18
N LEU A 275 24.23 -1.05 26.30
CA LEU A 275 25.30 -1.80 26.96
C LEU A 275 26.40 -2.09 25.94
N ASP A 276 27.64 -2.05 26.40
CA ASP A 276 28.84 -2.42 25.66
C ASP A 276 28.83 -3.92 25.25
N GLU A 277 29.79 -4.35 24.42
CA GLU A 277 29.91 -5.74 23.95
C GLU A 277 29.98 -6.75 25.11
N ASP A 278 30.65 -6.38 26.20
CA ASP A 278 30.78 -7.17 27.43
C ASP A 278 29.52 -7.14 28.31
N GLU A 279 28.47 -6.45 27.89
CA GLU A 279 27.18 -6.25 28.59
C GLU A 279 27.30 -5.67 30.02
N SER A 280 28.48 -5.19 30.40
CA SER A 280 28.79 -4.76 31.77
C SER A 280 28.77 -3.24 31.93
N THR A 281 29.27 -2.52 30.92
CA THR A 281 29.42 -1.05 30.91
C THR A 281 28.27 -0.40 30.14
N LEU A 282 27.68 0.66 30.68
CA LEU A 282 26.72 1.49 29.93
C LEU A 282 27.47 2.53 29.11
N ILE A 283 27.06 2.66 27.85
CA ILE A 283 27.54 3.67 26.91
C ILE A 283 26.46 4.73 26.77
N TRP A 284 26.82 5.97 27.08
CA TRP A 284 25.91 7.10 27.11
C TRP A 284 26.15 8.08 25.96
N PRO A 285 25.09 8.54 25.29
CA PRO A 285 25.17 9.74 24.47
C PRO A 285 25.30 10.96 25.40
N THR A 286 26.27 11.82 25.14
CA THR A 286 26.63 12.94 26.01
C THR A 286 26.76 14.23 25.21
N ALA A 287 26.19 15.31 25.73
CA ALA A 287 26.30 16.65 25.17
C ALA A 287 27.11 17.56 26.12
N PHE A 288 28.11 18.24 25.57
CA PHE A 288 28.94 19.21 26.28
C PHE A 288 28.61 20.61 25.75
N SER A 289 27.91 21.40 26.56
CA SER A 289 27.51 22.75 26.21
C SER A 289 28.52 23.78 26.72
N TYR A 290 28.81 24.77 25.88
CA TYR A 290 29.67 25.91 26.18
C TYR A 290 28.80 27.18 26.20
N PRO A 291 28.30 27.61 27.37
CA PRO A 291 27.36 28.73 27.47
C PRO A 291 27.89 30.05 26.89
N GLU A 292 29.20 30.28 26.96
CA GLU A 292 29.86 31.49 26.44
C GLU A 292 29.70 31.64 24.93
N PHE A 293 29.74 30.53 24.20
CA PHE A 293 29.72 30.50 22.74
C PHE A 293 28.39 30.03 22.16
N LEU A 294 27.45 29.61 23.02
CA LEU A 294 26.22 28.91 22.63
C LEU A 294 26.50 27.70 21.72
N LEU A 295 27.65 27.06 21.91
CA LEU A 295 28.10 25.89 21.16
C LEU A 295 27.82 24.64 22.00
N THR A 296 27.54 23.51 21.36
CA THR A 296 27.41 22.22 22.05
C THR A 296 28.08 21.15 21.21
N ASP A 297 29.03 20.44 21.82
CA ASP A 297 29.65 19.26 21.23
C ASP A 297 28.89 18.00 21.67
N PHE A 298 28.78 17.04 20.76
CA PHE A 298 28.05 15.80 20.99
C PHE A 298 29.00 14.61 20.91
N GLN A 299 29.11 13.89 22.02
CA GLN A 299 29.81 12.62 22.09
C GLN A 299 28.79 11.48 22.02
N GLN A 300 28.80 10.76 20.89
CA GLN A 300 27.80 9.72 20.61
C GLN A 300 27.92 8.50 21.52
N GLN A 301 29.16 8.10 21.84
CA GLN A 301 29.45 6.92 22.63
C GLN A 301 30.46 7.28 23.71
N LEU A 302 29.99 7.31 24.95
CA LEU A 302 30.82 7.59 26.12
C LEU A 302 30.61 6.51 27.19
N PRO A 303 31.61 5.65 27.47
CA PRO A 303 31.47 4.60 28.47
C PRO A 303 31.42 5.18 29.88
N GLU A 304 30.60 4.62 30.76
CA GLU A 304 30.44 5.11 32.14
C GLU A 304 31.72 5.03 33.01
N THR A 305 32.72 4.25 32.57
CA THR A 305 34.03 4.10 33.24
C THR A 305 34.99 5.24 32.91
N ALA A 306 34.73 6.03 31.88
CA ALA A 306 35.58 7.17 31.52
C ALA A 306 35.56 8.22 32.63
N THR A 307 36.73 8.81 32.91
CA THR A 307 36.81 9.96 33.81
C THR A 307 36.43 11.23 33.07
N MET A 308 35.88 12.20 33.79
CA MET A 308 35.57 13.50 33.20
C MET A 308 36.83 14.18 32.65
N MET A 309 37.98 13.97 33.27
CA MET A 309 39.28 14.46 32.80
C MET A 309 39.63 13.91 31.42
N ASP A 310 39.49 12.59 31.22
CA ASP A 310 39.77 11.96 29.92
C ASP A 310 38.83 12.50 28.85
N CYS A 311 37.55 12.70 29.19
CA CYS A 311 36.56 13.29 28.30
C CYS A 311 36.98 14.71 27.86
N LEU A 312 37.44 15.54 28.79
CA LEU A 312 37.90 16.91 28.49
C LEU A 312 39.17 16.90 27.63
N ILE A 313 40.10 15.97 27.86
CA ILE A 313 41.30 15.84 27.04
C ILE A 313 40.93 15.52 25.59
N THR A 314 39.99 14.60 25.37
CA THR A 314 39.50 14.26 24.03
C THR A 314 38.73 15.41 23.39
N LEU A 315 37.86 16.10 24.13
CA LEU A 315 37.08 17.24 23.60
C LEU A 315 37.98 18.40 23.17
N PHE A 316 39.07 18.66 23.89
CA PHE A 316 39.99 19.77 23.61
C PHE A 316 41.28 19.32 22.91
N GLU A 317 41.28 18.13 22.29
CA GLU A 317 42.40 17.70 21.43
C GLU A 317 42.56 18.66 20.25
N GLU A 318 41.44 19.06 19.65
CA GLU A 318 41.36 20.19 18.73
C GLU A 318 40.87 21.45 19.46
N PRO A 319 41.53 22.61 19.30
CA PRO A 319 41.09 23.84 19.94
C PRO A 319 39.75 24.30 19.37
N LEU A 320 38.85 24.77 20.24
CA LEU A 320 37.55 25.28 19.81
C LEU A 320 37.72 26.44 18.81
N PRO A 321 37.09 26.39 17.62
CA PRO A 321 37.20 27.47 16.63
C PRO A 321 36.74 28.84 17.15
N ALA A 322 35.81 28.84 18.11
CA ALA A 322 35.29 30.04 18.75
C ALA A 322 36.22 30.63 19.84
N ASP A 323 37.16 29.84 20.38
CA ASP A 323 38.03 30.25 21.49
C ASP A 323 39.31 30.94 20.99
N LYS A 324 39.19 32.24 20.72
CA LYS A 324 40.33 33.10 20.31
C LYS A 324 41.35 33.34 21.43
N MET A 325 41.00 33.06 22.69
CA MET A 325 41.84 33.36 23.87
C MET A 325 42.52 32.12 24.45
N SER A 326 42.29 30.92 23.87
CA SER A 326 42.75 29.63 24.40
C SER A 326 42.45 29.46 25.90
N SER A 327 41.26 29.91 26.30
CA SER A 327 40.75 29.84 27.67
C SER A 327 40.18 28.46 27.99
N TYR A 328 39.73 27.72 26.98
CA TYR A 328 39.18 26.37 27.09
C TYR A 328 40.30 25.32 26.95
N ARG A 329 40.97 25.04 28.07
CA ARG A 329 41.95 23.95 28.20
C ARG A 329 41.56 23.07 29.37
N PRO A 330 41.91 21.77 29.38
CA PRO A 330 41.50 20.85 30.44
C PRO A 330 41.83 21.34 31.87
N ASP A 331 42.96 22.04 32.07
CA ASP A 331 43.37 22.59 33.37
C ASP A 331 42.69 23.91 33.77
N LYS A 332 42.11 24.62 32.78
CA LYS A 332 41.54 25.96 32.93
C LYS A 332 40.02 25.98 32.95
N VAL A 333 39.36 24.84 32.77
CA VAL A 333 37.89 24.74 32.75
C VAL A 333 37.37 24.05 34.00
N ASN A 334 36.13 24.37 34.36
CA ASN A 334 35.33 23.62 35.31
C ASN A 334 34.11 23.05 34.58
N VAL A 335 33.74 21.82 34.94
CA VAL A 335 32.54 21.16 34.41
C VAL A 335 31.43 21.22 35.46
N TYR A 336 30.23 21.52 35.00
CA TYR A 336 29.02 21.58 35.81
C TYR A 336 27.93 20.73 35.20
N TYR A 337 27.02 20.22 36.03
CA TYR A 337 25.73 19.73 35.58
C TYR A 337 24.62 20.54 36.23
N GLU A 338 23.47 20.60 35.56
CA GLU A 338 22.30 21.31 36.08
C GLU A 338 21.32 20.34 36.74
N ASN A 339 20.92 20.66 37.96
CA ASN A 339 19.79 20.02 38.60
C ASN A 339 18.55 20.87 38.32
N ARG A 340 17.80 20.52 37.27
CA ARG A 340 16.59 21.26 36.85
C ARG A 340 15.45 21.25 37.88
N LYS A 341 15.44 20.29 38.81
CA LYS A 341 14.45 20.22 39.90
C LYS A 341 14.77 21.17 41.05
N ALA A 342 16.05 21.32 41.37
CA ALA A 342 16.50 22.23 42.43
C ALA A 342 16.89 23.63 41.90
N GLY A 343 17.01 23.81 40.58
CA GLY A 343 17.41 25.07 39.96
C GLY A 343 18.88 25.45 40.20
N CYS A 344 19.74 24.50 40.60
CA CYS A 344 21.14 24.74 40.94
C CYS A 344 22.10 24.01 40.00
N ALA A 345 23.26 24.61 39.75
CA ALA A 345 24.38 23.96 39.07
C ALA A 345 25.31 23.34 40.11
N HIS A 346 25.72 22.10 39.86
CA HIS A 346 26.67 21.37 40.71
C HIS A 346 27.99 21.22 39.97
N LYS A 347 29.08 21.50 40.68
CA LYS A 347 30.43 21.35 40.15
C LYS A 347 30.84 19.87 40.13
N VAL A 348 31.27 19.38 38.98
CA VAL A 348 31.79 18.03 38.81
C VAL A 348 33.27 17.98 39.18
N ASN A 349 33.69 16.93 39.87
CA ASN A 349 35.10 16.64 40.08
C ASN A 349 35.71 16.03 38.80
N PRO A 350 36.75 16.64 38.19
CA PRO A 350 37.36 16.11 36.97
C PRO A 350 37.89 14.67 37.10
N LYS A 351 38.28 14.24 38.31
CA LYS A 351 38.82 12.90 38.56
C LYS A 351 37.74 11.82 38.72
N SER A 352 36.48 12.21 38.87
CA SER A 352 35.38 11.27 39.04
C SER A 352 35.00 10.61 37.72
N THR A 353 34.58 9.36 37.80
CA THR A 353 34.02 8.62 36.66
C THR A 353 32.60 9.07 36.38
N LEU A 354 32.14 8.91 35.14
CA LEU A 354 30.75 9.22 34.78
C LEU A 354 29.76 8.40 35.62
N ARG A 355 30.09 7.16 35.95
CA ARG A 355 29.30 6.33 36.85
C ARG A 355 29.10 6.96 38.23
N GLU A 356 30.14 7.56 38.81
CA GLU A 356 30.04 8.26 40.10
C GLU A 356 29.16 9.50 39.98
N ILE A 357 29.36 10.29 38.92
CA ILE A 357 28.62 11.54 38.66
C ILE A 357 27.13 11.26 38.47
N ILE A 358 26.78 10.22 37.69
CA ILE A 358 25.38 9.83 37.44
C ILE A 358 24.69 9.35 38.73
N ASN A 359 25.45 8.72 39.65
CA ASN A 359 24.91 8.23 40.92
C ASN A 359 24.72 9.36 41.97
N GLU A 360 25.16 10.59 41.70
CA GLU A 360 24.96 11.70 42.61
C GLU A 360 23.46 11.99 42.85
N LYS A 361 23.14 12.49 44.05
CA LYS A 361 21.74 12.74 44.42
C LYS A 361 21.06 13.77 43.50
N GLY A 362 21.82 14.75 43.01
CA GLY A 362 21.34 15.86 42.20
C GLY A 362 21.39 15.66 40.69
N PHE A 363 21.94 14.55 40.19
CA PHE A 363 22.08 14.32 38.74
C PHE A 363 20.81 13.67 38.15
N PHE A 364 20.34 14.22 37.03
CA PHE A 364 19.19 13.71 36.27
C PHE A 364 19.51 13.68 34.77
N VAL A 365 19.31 12.53 34.14
CA VAL A 365 19.45 12.36 32.69
C VAL A 365 18.31 13.10 31.99
N SER A 366 18.66 14.00 31.06
CA SER A 366 17.70 14.88 30.40
C SER A 366 17.59 14.54 28.92
N GLY A 367 16.38 14.22 28.44
CA GLY A 367 16.15 13.96 27.02
C GLY A 367 16.97 12.79 26.47
N GLY A 368 17.14 11.71 27.24
CA GLY A 368 17.84 10.50 26.82
C GLY A 368 19.37 10.59 26.74
N ALA A 369 19.96 11.74 27.09
CA ALA A 369 21.42 11.97 27.05
C ALA A 369 21.96 12.64 28.32
N LEU A 370 23.26 12.50 28.56
CA LEU A 370 23.97 13.21 29.62
C LEU A 370 24.26 14.64 29.14
N LEU A 371 24.01 15.64 29.99
CA LEU A 371 24.25 17.05 29.66
C LEU A 371 25.22 17.66 30.66
N PHE A 372 26.36 18.13 30.16
CA PHE A 372 27.39 18.81 30.92
C PHE A 372 27.62 20.22 30.37
N TYR A 373 27.97 21.14 31.26
CA TYR A 373 28.28 22.53 30.94
C TYR A 373 29.74 22.80 31.27
N VAL A 374 30.49 23.29 30.29
CA VAL A 374 31.92 23.57 30.45
C VAL A 374 32.14 25.08 30.42
N VAL A 375 32.74 25.60 31.49
CA VAL A 375 33.01 27.03 31.67
C VAL A 375 34.45 27.29 32.12
N PRO A 376 35.09 28.39 31.69
CA PRO A 376 36.46 28.71 32.08
C PRO A 376 36.52 29.20 33.53
N LYS A 377 37.48 28.66 34.28
CA LYS A 377 37.65 28.85 35.73
C LYS A 377 38.03 30.30 36.06
N GLY A 378 37.35 30.87 37.06
CA GLY A 378 37.63 32.20 37.60
C GLY A 378 37.18 33.35 36.69
N THR A 379 36.37 33.06 35.67
CA THR A 379 35.87 34.08 34.73
C THR A 379 34.53 34.64 35.19
N ARG A 380 34.17 35.81 34.62
CA ARG A 380 32.85 36.41 34.81
C ARG A 380 31.72 35.46 34.35
N VAL A 381 31.97 34.69 33.29
CA VAL A 381 31.03 33.70 32.74
C VAL A 381 30.71 32.61 33.75
N GLU A 382 31.71 32.10 34.48
CA GLU A 382 31.49 31.12 35.54
C GLU A 382 30.61 31.69 36.66
N GLN A 383 30.86 32.93 37.10
CA GLN A 383 30.04 33.57 38.13
C GLN A 383 28.61 33.84 37.66
N GLU A 384 28.43 34.28 36.41
CA GLU A 384 27.11 34.47 35.81
C GLU A 384 26.35 33.14 35.69
N PHE A 385 27.03 32.06 35.27
CA PHE A 385 26.42 30.73 35.15
C PHE A 385 26.01 30.11 36.50
N ILE A 386 26.81 30.31 37.56
CA ILE A 386 26.47 29.84 38.90
C ILE A 386 25.30 30.64 39.47
N ASN A 387 25.32 31.96 39.32
CA ASN A 387 24.33 32.88 39.90
C ASN A 387 23.05 33.02 39.06
N GLN A 388 23.00 32.39 37.87
CA GLN A 388 21.83 32.43 37.01
C GLN A 388 20.62 31.80 37.72
N GLN A 389 19.53 32.56 37.88
CA GLN A 389 18.27 32.04 38.39
C GLN A 389 17.66 31.10 37.35
N ARG A 390 17.78 29.80 37.59
CA ARG A 390 17.16 28.77 36.76
C ARG A 390 15.73 28.55 37.24
N ARG A 391 14.76 28.67 36.34
CA ARG A 391 13.36 28.33 36.66
C ARG A 391 13.25 26.82 36.81
N PRO A 392 12.73 26.30 37.94
CA PRO A 392 12.44 24.87 38.06
C PRO A 392 11.48 24.46 36.95
N GLN A 393 11.80 23.41 36.21
CA GLN A 393 10.89 22.87 35.21
C GLN A 393 9.76 22.14 35.94
N VAL A 394 8.68 22.87 36.25
CA VAL A 394 7.46 22.28 36.82
C VAL A 394 6.75 21.58 35.67
N TYR A 395 6.96 20.26 35.54
CA TYR A 395 6.08 19.42 34.74
C TYR A 395 4.75 19.32 35.48
N SER A 396 3.77 20.11 35.03
CA SER A 396 2.35 19.98 35.39
C SER A 396 1.75 18.73 34.77
#